data_AF-A0A7J7L0B8-F1
#
_entry.id   AF-A0A7J7L0B8-F1
#
_cell.length_a   1.000
_cell.length_b   1.000
_cell.length_c   1.000
_cell.angle_alpha   90.00
_cell.angle_beta   90.00
_cell.angle_gamma   90.00
#
_symmetry.space_group_name_H-M   'P 1'
#
loop_
_entity.id
_entity.type
_entity.pdbx_description
1 polymer ?
#
loop_
_entity_poly.entity_id
_entity_poly.type
_entity_poly.pdbx_seq_one_letter_code
_entity_poly.pdbx_strand_id
1 'polypeptide(L)'
;MSETHFKVGQEVEVTTQEEGFRGSWYVADVLRISMRRKKMFIEYHTLMDEKNVKKKLKEDVDFWRVRPQPPPLVETNRGFKVNDEVDVFDNDG
;
A
#
# COMPACT_ATOMS: atom_id res chain seq x y z
N MET A 1 0.75 23.26 -0.42
CA MET A 1 1.60 22.15 -0.89
C MET A 1 1.43 21.04 0.14
N SER A 2 0.75 19.94 -0.17
CA SER A 2 0.65 18.84 0.79
C SER A 2 2.04 18.25 0.98
N GLU A 3 2.66 18.50 2.13
CA GLU A 3 3.81 17.72 2.57
C GLU A 3 3.37 16.27 2.70
N THR A 4 3.88 15.40 1.83
CA THR A 4 3.73 13.97 2.03
C THR A 4 4.65 13.56 3.17
N HIS A 5 4.07 13.21 4.33
CA HIS A 5 4.77 12.78 5.54
C HIS A 5 5.35 11.36 5.44
N PHE A 6 5.80 10.93 4.26
CA PHE A 6 6.42 9.63 4.07
C PHE A 6 7.92 9.70 4.35
N LYS A 7 8.46 8.63 4.93
CA LYS A 7 9.90 8.48 5.20
C LYS A 7 10.43 7.19 4.59
N VAL A 8 11.72 7.15 4.29
CA VAL A 8 12.39 5.90 3.91
C VAL A 8 12.34 4.93 5.09
N GLY A 9 11.99 3.68 4.82
CA GLY A 9 11.74 2.63 5.81
C GLY A 9 10.34 2.67 6.43
N GLN A 10 9.46 3.59 6.01
CA GLN A 10 8.09 3.60 6.46
C GLN A 10 7.27 2.55 5.70
N GLU A 11 6.43 1.83 6.43
CA GLU A 11 5.40 0.95 5.88
C GLU A 11 4.18 1.78 5.42
N VAL A 12 3.70 1.46 4.24
CA VAL A 12 2.61 2.17 3.56
C VAL A 12 1.70 1.16 2.86
N GLU A 13 0.51 1.61 2.46
CA GLU A 13 -0.37 0.85 1.58
C GLU A 13 -0.42 1.51 0.21
N VAL A 14 -0.40 0.69 -0.84
CA VAL A 14 -0.34 1.13 -2.23
C VAL A 14 -1.47 0.51 -3.03
N THR A 15 -2.15 1.34 -3.82
CA THR A 15 -3.21 0.91 -4.74
C THR A 15 -2.74 0.99 -6.20
N THR A 16 -3.45 0.31 -7.11
CA THR A 16 -3.21 0.38 -8.55
C THR A 16 -4.50 0.73 -9.31
N GLN A 17 -4.34 1.31 -10.51
CA GLN A 17 -5.45 1.60 -11.43
C GLN A 17 -5.64 0.48 -12.45
N GLU A 18 -4.87 -0.60 -12.35
CA GLU A 18 -4.98 -1.73 -13.26
C GLU A 18 -6.36 -2.39 -13.16
N GLU A 19 -6.90 -2.77 -14.32
CA GLU A 19 -8.19 -3.43 -14.40
C GLU A 19 -8.14 -4.75 -13.63
N GLY A 20 -9.12 -4.96 -12.73
CA GLY A 20 -9.16 -6.11 -11.84
C GLY A 20 -8.62 -5.88 -10.42
N PHE A 21 -7.92 -4.76 -10.18
CA PHE A 21 -7.31 -4.45 -8.87
C PHE A 21 -7.87 -3.18 -8.21
N ARG A 22 -8.95 -2.62 -8.78
CA ARG A 22 -9.57 -1.41 -8.26
C ARG A 22 -10.17 -1.67 -6.88
N GLY A 23 -9.72 -0.90 -5.89
CA GLY A 23 -10.17 -1.04 -4.50
C GLY A 23 -9.20 -1.83 -3.63
N SER A 24 -8.23 -2.52 -4.22
CA SER A 24 -7.21 -3.28 -3.48
C SER A 24 -6.09 -2.37 -2.97
N TRP A 25 -5.55 -2.75 -1.81
CA TRP A 25 -4.45 -2.07 -1.14
C TRP A 25 -3.38 -3.08 -0.73
N TYR A 26 -2.15 -2.83 -1.12
CA TYR A 26 -1.04 -3.74 -0.86
C TYR A 26 -0.03 -3.09 0.07
N VAL A 27 0.39 -3.81 1.10
CA VAL A 27 1.41 -3.34 2.05
C VAL A 27 2.78 -3.32 1.37
N ALA A 28 3.51 -2.22 1.57
CA ALA A 28 4.84 -2.03 1.02
C ALA A 28 5.74 -1.16 1.92
N ASP A 29 7.05 -1.33 1.78
CA ASP A 29 8.06 -0.49 2.43
C ASP A 29 8.60 0.57 1.47
N VAL A 30 8.71 1.81 1.94
CA VAL A 30 9.34 2.90 1.18
C VAL A 30 10.86 2.75 1.17
N LEU A 31 11.44 2.41 0.03
CA LEU A 31 12.90 2.29 -0.11
C LEU A 31 13.56 3.64 -0.43
N ARG A 32 12.94 4.47 -1.27
CA ARG A 32 13.45 5.80 -1.66
C ARG A 32 12.32 6.76 -2.00
N ILE A 33 12.53 8.05 -1.78
CA ILE A 33 11.59 9.11 -2.11
C ILE A 33 12.24 10.10 -3.08
N SER A 34 11.55 10.44 -4.16
CA SER A 34 11.96 11.48 -5.10
C SER A 34 10.95 12.62 -5.12
N MET A 35 11.20 13.66 -4.33
CA MET A 35 10.34 14.86 -4.30
C MET A 35 10.27 15.57 -5.66
N ARG A 36 11.38 15.56 -6.42
CA ARG A 36 11.42 16.15 -7.77
C ARG A 36 10.47 15.44 -8.74
N ARG A 37 10.40 14.11 -8.67
CA ARG A 37 9.55 13.29 -9.56
C ARG A 37 8.15 13.04 -8.97
N LYS A 38 7.92 13.38 -7.70
CA LYS A 38 6.71 13.03 -6.93
C LYS A 38 6.43 11.52 -6.91
N LYS A 39 7.51 10.72 -6.83
CA LYS A 39 7.47 9.26 -6.83
C LYS A 39 8.18 8.66 -5.63
N MET A 40 7.72 7.48 -5.21
CA MET A 40 8.36 6.62 -4.22
C MET A 40 8.77 5.31 -4.87
N PHE A 41 9.98 4.86 -4.58
CA PHE A 41 10.41 3.52 -4.92
C PHE A 41 10.12 2.63 -3.71
N ILE A 42 9.29 1.60 -3.90
CA ILE A 42 8.78 0.75 -2.83
C ILE A 42 9.15 -0.72 -3.04
N GLU A 43 9.03 -1.53 -1.99
CA GLU A 43 9.06 -3.00 -2.06
C GLU A 43 7.77 -3.54 -1.43
N TYR A 44 7.01 -4.33 -2.19
CA TYR A 44 5.78 -4.95 -1.68
C TYR A 44 6.08 -6.07 -0.68
N HIS A 45 5.21 -6.24 0.30
CA HIS A 45 5.37 -7.27 1.32
C HIS A 45 5.04 -8.67 0.80
N THR A 46 3.99 -8.77 -0.02
CA THR A 46 3.39 -10.04 -0.45
C THR A 46 3.55 -10.30 -1.94
N LEU A 47 3.58 -9.25 -2.78
CA LEU A 47 3.74 -9.38 -4.23
C LEU A 47 5.18 -9.75 -4.63
N MET A 48 5.31 -10.72 -5.53
CA MET A 48 6.59 -11.22 -6.03
C MET A 48 6.89 -10.69 -7.43
N ASP A 49 8.19 -10.56 -7.76
CA ASP A 49 8.64 -10.14 -9.07
C ASP A 49 8.35 -11.23 -10.12
N GLU A 50 7.72 -10.84 -11.23
CA GLU A 50 7.32 -11.76 -12.31
C GLU A 50 8.49 -12.48 -12.96
N LYS A 51 9.65 -11.82 -13.07
CA LYS A 51 10.86 -12.38 -13.69
C LYS A 51 11.67 -13.21 -12.70
N ASN A 52 11.55 -12.91 -11.40
CA ASN A 52 12.22 -13.63 -10.34
C ASN A 52 11.31 -13.77 -9.11
N VAL A 53 10.51 -14.83 -9.11
CA VAL A 53 9.57 -15.18 -8.02
C VAL A 53 10.22 -15.38 -6.65
N LYS A 54 11.56 -15.40 -6.54
CA LYS A 54 12.27 -15.43 -5.24
C LYS A 54 12.49 -14.04 -4.65
N LYS A 55 12.10 -12.98 -5.37
CA LYS A 55 12.26 -11.58 -4.94
C LYS A 55 10.90 -10.93 -4.87
N LYS A 56 10.74 -10.07 -3.88
CA LYS A 56 9.59 -9.16 -3.76
C LYS A 56 9.58 -8.15 -4.91
N LEU A 57 8.39 -7.80 -5.37
CA LEU A 57 8.17 -6.80 -6.41
C LEU A 57 8.61 -5.42 -5.89
N LYS A 58 9.31 -4.67 -6.74
CA LYS A 58 9.71 -3.28 -6.49
C LYS A 58 9.34 -2.39 -7.65
N GLU A 59 8.79 -1.22 -7.38
CA GLU A 59 8.41 -0.27 -8.42
C GLU A 59 8.42 1.19 -7.95
N ASP A 60 8.41 2.10 -8.93
CA ASP A 60 8.26 3.54 -8.74
C ASP A 60 6.78 3.94 -8.83
N VAL A 61 6.16 4.28 -7.70
CA VAL A 61 4.75 4.66 -7.58
C VAL A 61 4.59 6.16 -7.36
N ASP A 62 3.50 6.73 -7.87
CA ASP A 62 3.15 8.13 -7.64
C ASP A 62 2.60 8.33 -6.22
N PHE A 63 2.86 9.50 -5.63
CA PHE A 63 2.43 9.80 -4.25
C PHE A 63 0.92 9.64 -3.99
N TRP A 64 0.09 9.88 -5.00
CA TRP A 64 -1.37 9.77 -4.86
C TRP A 64 -1.87 8.31 -4.77
N ARG A 65 -1.04 7.33 -5.14
CA ARG A 65 -1.34 5.90 -5.03
C ARG A 65 -1.02 5.32 -3.65
N VAL A 66 -0.50 6.13 -2.73
CA VAL A 66 0.06 5.66 -1.46
C VAL A 66 -0.64 6.33 -0.29
N ARG A 67 -1.02 5.54 0.72
CA ARG A 67 -1.53 6.02 2.01
C ARG A 67 -0.68 5.47 3.17
N PRO A 68 -0.64 6.16 4.33
CA PRO A 68 -0.10 5.57 5.54
C PRO A 68 -0.87 4.30 5.94
N GLN A 69 -0.25 3.43 6.73
CA GLN A 69 -0.95 2.31 7.37
C GLN A 69 -2.17 2.81 8.15
N PRO A 70 -3.30 2.08 8.12
CA PRO A 70 -4.45 2.40 8.95
C PRO A 70 -4.04 2.42 10.43
N PRO A 71 -4.68 3.25 11.27
CA PRO A 71 -4.41 3.26 12.69
C PRO A 71 -4.55 1.84 13.27
N PRO A 72 -3.73 1.46 14.27
CA PRO A 72 -3.88 0.17 14.93
C PRO A 72 -5.31 -0.02 15.36
N LEU A 73 -5.86 -1.21 15.10
CA LEU A 73 -7.20 -1.57 15.55
C LEU A 73 -7.25 -1.38 17.07
N VAL A 74 -7.97 -0.36 17.51
CA VAL A 74 -8.44 -0.32 18.89
C VAL A 74 -9.46 -1.43 18.97
N GLU A 75 -9.27 -2.41 19.85
CA GLU A 75 -10.26 -3.46 20.11
C GLU A 75 -11.56 -2.79 20.60
N THR A 76 -12.38 -2.36 19.65
CA THR A 76 -13.75 -1.98 19.95
C THR A 76 -14.52 -3.29 19.94
N ASN A 77 -15.23 -3.60 21.02
CA ASN A 77 -16.19 -4.71 21.10
C ASN A 77 -17.39 -4.54 20.13
N ARG A 78 -17.22 -3.81 19.02
CA ARG A 78 -18.22 -3.57 17.99
C ARG A 78 -17.96 -4.58 16.87
N GLY A 79 -18.86 -5.56 16.75
CA GLY A 79 -18.91 -6.41 15.56
C GLY A 79 -19.37 -5.62 14.34
N PHE A 80 -19.00 -6.11 13.16
CA PHE A 80 -19.50 -5.61 11.88
C PHE A 80 -21.00 -5.86 11.73
N LYS A 81 -21.67 -4.99 11.00
CA LYS A 81 -23.10 -5.07 10.64
C LYS A 81 -23.25 -5.26 9.14
N VAL A 82 -24.44 -5.74 8.75
CA VAL A 82 -24.81 -5.82 7.34
C VAL A 82 -24.74 -4.41 6.73
N ASN A 83 -24.08 -4.31 5.57
CA ASN A 83 -23.78 -3.08 4.83
C ASN A 83 -22.64 -2.21 5.41
N ASP A 84 -21.87 -2.70 6.39
CA ASP A 84 -20.61 -2.03 6.73
C ASP A 84 -19.63 -2.16 5.56
N GLU A 85 -19.08 -1.03 5.11
CA GLU A 85 -17.98 -1.00 4.15
C GLU A 85 -16.69 -1.39 4.87
N VAL A 86 -16.07 -2.48 4.43
CA VAL A 86 -14.89 -3.07 5.05
C VAL A 86 -13.88 -3.43 3.97
N ASP A 87 -12.60 -3.30 4.31
CA ASP A 87 -11.51 -3.91 3.56
C ASP A 87 -11.39 -5.39 3.97
N VAL A 88 -11.15 -6.28 3.01
CA VAL A 88 -10.98 -7.72 3.25
C VAL A 88 -9.57 -8.09 2.80
N PHE A 89 -8.84 -8.78 3.67
CA PHE A 89 -7.54 -9.35 3.30
C PHE A 89 -7.76 -10.64 2.48
N ASP A 90 -7.55 -10.56 1.18
CA ASP A 90 -7.72 -11.63 0.20
C ASP A 90 -6.71 -11.49 -0.94
N ASN A 91 -6.16 -12.61 -1.41
CA ASN A 91 -5.13 -12.62 -2.47
C ASN A 91 -3.99 -11.61 -2.23
N ASP A 92 -3.37 -11.70 -1.04
CA ASP A 92 -2.16 -10.95 -0.68
C ASP A 92 -2.34 -9.43 -0.52
N GLY A 93 -3.57 -8.91 -0.56
CA GLY A 93 -3.93 -7.51 -0.31
C GLY A 93 -5.34 -7.35 0.21
#